data_AF-A0A2D4SH66-F1
#
_entry.id   AF-A0A2D4SH66-F1
#
_cell.length_a   1.000
_cell.length_b   1.000
_cell.length_c   1.000
_cell.angle_alpha   90.00
_cell.angle_beta   90.00
_cell.angle_gamma   90.00
#
_symmetry.space_group_name_H-M   'P 1'
#
loop_
_entity.id
_entity.type
_entity.pdbx_description
1 polymer ?
#
loop_
_entity_poly.entity_id
_entity_poly.type
_entity_poly.pdbx_seq_one_letter_code
_entity_poly.pdbx_strand_id
1 'polypeptide(L)'
;MTTENIEKPKTDFILSEEQIMLRDTAKQFFTEQVPISNLRKLRDEESSDGIDREVWKQASELGLAGILIPEAYGGTDFGVTGMGLVMEEAGRTLAATPLFSSSILSSLIMLEAASENQKQSILPAIAAGEMIVALALEESGHHNPEAISLSAEKKDGGLVLNGRKTFVLDGHIADKLIIVARSNGKKGDANGLSLCLVDADAEGLKVSRSKMVDSRNSAEVTCENLTVSADMILGTTDDGTVPLESALDQARILLSAEILGGVNEVF
;
A
#
# COMPACT_ATOMS: atom_id res chain seq x y z
N MET A 1 -35.42 -32.77 -15.75
CA MET A 1 -34.72 -31.48 -15.61
C MET A 1 -34.89 -31.03 -14.17
N THR A 2 -33.99 -31.50 -13.31
CA THR A 2 -33.89 -31.09 -11.91
C THR A 2 -33.16 -29.76 -11.87
N THR A 3 -33.82 -28.74 -11.34
CA THR A 3 -33.21 -27.46 -10.98
C THR A 3 -32.17 -27.71 -9.89
N GLU A 4 -30.89 -27.63 -10.24
CA GLU A 4 -29.82 -27.54 -9.26
C GLU A 4 -30.03 -26.26 -8.44
N ASN A 5 -30.21 -26.45 -7.14
CA ASN A 5 -30.15 -25.38 -6.15
C ASN A 5 -28.71 -24.86 -6.14
N ILE A 6 -28.48 -23.76 -6.85
CA ILE A 6 -27.28 -22.95 -6.63
C ILE A 6 -27.45 -22.33 -5.24
N GLU A 7 -26.76 -22.90 -4.24
CA GLU A 7 -26.63 -22.30 -2.92
C GLU A 7 -26.03 -20.90 -3.09
N LYS A 8 -26.82 -19.87 -2.83
CA LYS A 8 -26.28 -18.51 -2.70
C LYS A 8 -25.31 -18.50 -1.51
N PRO A 9 -24.13 -17.88 -1.63
CA PRO A 9 -23.25 -17.73 -0.47
C PRO A 9 -24.04 -17.02 0.63
N LYS A 10 -24.12 -17.64 1.81
CA LYS A 10 -24.61 -16.97 3.01
C LYS A 10 -23.58 -15.91 3.38
N THR A 11 -23.84 -14.66 3.02
CA THR A 11 -23.16 -13.52 3.61
C THR A 11 -23.63 -13.43 5.05
N ASP A 12 -22.90 -14.07 5.96
CA ASP A 12 -23.12 -13.88 7.39
C ASP A 12 -22.53 -12.52 7.77
N PHE A 13 -23.39 -11.59 8.20
CA PHE A 13 -22.97 -10.25 8.67
C PHE A 13 -22.40 -10.29 10.09
N ILE A 14 -22.26 -11.49 10.66
CA ILE A 14 -21.74 -11.75 12.00
C ILE A 14 -20.25 -12.08 11.85
N LEU A 15 -19.42 -11.35 12.58
CA LEU A 15 -17.98 -11.63 12.63
C LEU A 15 -17.71 -13.02 13.23
N SER A 16 -16.73 -13.73 12.68
CA SER A 16 -16.23 -14.97 13.29
C SER A 16 -15.52 -14.68 14.63
N GLU A 17 -15.34 -15.71 15.45
CA GLU A 17 -14.58 -15.58 16.71
C GLU A 17 -13.14 -15.09 16.46
N GLU A 18 -12.51 -15.55 15.37
CA GLU A 18 -11.16 -15.12 14.97
C GLU A 18 -11.14 -13.65 14.54
N GLN A 19 -12.15 -13.19 13.78
CA GLN A 19 -12.27 -11.79 13.39
C GLN A 19 -12.54 -10.88 14.60
N ILE A 20 -13.34 -11.34 15.57
CA ILE A 20 -13.57 -10.63 16.83
C ILE A 20 -12.25 -10.51 17.61
N MET A 21 -11.49 -11.60 17.72
CA MET A 21 -10.20 -11.60 18.40
C MET A 21 -9.18 -10.68 17.72
N LEU A 22 -9.13 -10.68 16.39
CA LEU A 22 -8.28 -9.77 15.59
C LEU A 22 -8.64 -8.30 15.87
N ARG A 23 -9.93 -7.95 15.80
CA ARG A 23 -10.42 -6.61 16.11
C ARG A 23 -10.05 -6.19 17.52
N ASP A 24 -10.31 -7.04 18.51
CA ASP A 24 -10.06 -6.71 19.92
C ASP A 24 -8.56 -6.55 20.21
N THR A 25 -7.72 -7.36 19.56
CA THR A 25 -6.25 -7.23 19.61
C THR A 25 -5.78 -5.91 18.99
N ALA A 26 -6.26 -5.58 17.79
CA ALA A 26 -5.92 -4.33 17.11
C ALA A 26 -6.38 -3.11 17.93
N LYS A 27 -7.60 -3.15 18.45
CA LYS A 27 -8.15 -2.12 19.34
C LYS A 27 -7.25 -1.87 20.55
N GLN A 28 -6.89 -2.94 21.26
CA GLN A 28 -6.03 -2.83 22.43
C GLN A 28 -4.67 -2.24 22.05
N PHE A 29 -4.05 -2.77 20.98
CA PHE A 29 -2.76 -2.31 20.50
C PHE A 29 -2.76 -0.82 20.14
N PHE A 30 -3.70 -0.36 19.30
CA PHE A 30 -3.76 1.05 18.89
C PHE A 30 -4.09 1.98 20.05
N THR A 31 -4.96 1.56 20.96
CA THR A 31 -5.31 2.37 22.15
C THR A 31 -4.13 2.54 23.09
N GLU A 32 -3.35 1.48 23.33
CA GLU A 32 -2.26 1.48 24.31
C GLU A 32 -0.94 1.99 23.73
N GLN A 33 -0.56 1.53 22.53
CA GLN A 33 0.76 1.81 21.93
C GLN A 33 0.72 2.96 20.94
N VAL A 34 -0.43 3.24 20.31
CA VAL A 34 -0.58 4.28 19.28
C VAL A 34 -1.67 5.30 19.63
N PRO A 35 -1.73 5.83 20.87
CA PRO A 35 -2.69 6.86 21.21
C PRO A 35 -2.45 8.13 20.36
N ILE A 36 -3.44 9.02 20.28
CA ILE A 36 -3.32 10.29 19.54
C ILE A 36 -2.08 11.12 19.98
N SER A 37 -1.66 11.00 21.24
CA SER A 37 -0.43 11.62 21.74
C SER A 37 0.83 11.14 21.01
N ASN A 38 0.85 9.92 20.49
CA ASN A 38 1.95 9.40 19.67
C ASN A 38 2.09 10.20 18.36
N LEU A 39 1.01 10.37 17.59
CA LEU A 39 1.02 11.21 16.39
C LEU A 39 1.43 12.65 16.70
N ARG A 40 0.88 13.23 17.79
CA ARG A 40 1.24 14.59 18.21
C ARG A 40 2.71 14.71 18.56
N LYS A 41 3.28 13.74 19.27
CA LYS A 41 4.71 13.67 19.58
C LYS A 41 5.54 13.63 18.30
N LEU A 42 5.24 12.72 17.38
CA LEU A 42 5.93 12.59 16.09
C LEU A 42 5.92 13.90 15.29
N ARG A 43 4.78 14.61 15.28
CA ARG A 43 4.62 15.92 14.66
C ARG A 43 5.46 16.99 15.37
N ASP A 44 5.30 17.13 16.68
CA ASP A 44 5.88 18.22 17.47
C ASP A 44 7.41 18.12 17.57
N GLU A 45 7.94 16.89 17.52
CA GLU A 45 9.38 16.60 17.48
C GLU A 45 9.96 16.61 16.05
N GLU A 46 9.13 16.84 15.03
CA GLU A 46 9.51 16.75 13.60
C GLU A 46 10.24 15.44 13.26
N SER A 47 9.75 14.30 13.78
CA SER A 47 10.35 12.97 13.60
C SER A 47 10.73 12.73 12.15
N SER A 48 12.00 12.36 11.89
CA SER A 48 12.54 12.13 10.54
C SER A 48 11.74 11.11 9.76
N ASP A 49 11.30 10.07 10.44
CA ASP A 49 10.58 8.93 9.87
C ASP A 49 9.08 9.17 9.85
N GLY A 50 8.56 10.05 10.72
CA GLY A 50 7.13 10.33 10.86
C GLY A 50 6.26 9.16 11.31
N ILE A 51 6.89 8.05 11.69
CA ILE A 51 6.30 6.91 12.39
C ILE A 51 7.17 6.58 13.61
N ASP A 52 6.61 5.82 14.55
CA ASP A 52 7.38 5.18 15.61
C ASP A 52 7.78 3.76 15.14
N ARG A 53 9.07 3.55 14.91
CA ARG A 53 9.61 2.28 14.36
C ARG A 53 9.46 1.10 15.34
N GLU A 54 9.54 1.36 16.64
CA GLU A 54 9.37 0.30 17.64
C GLU A 54 7.90 -0.11 17.72
N VAL A 55 6.97 0.85 17.66
CA VAL A 55 5.54 0.57 17.53
C VAL A 55 5.23 -0.18 16.24
N TRP A 56 5.83 0.21 15.11
CA TRP A 56 5.64 -0.50 13.84
C TRP A 56 6.11 -1.96 13.92
N LYS A 57 7.27 -2.19 14.55
CA LYS A 57 7.78 -3.54 14.81
C LYS A 57 6.79 -4.36 15.64
N GLN A 58 6.27 -3.81 16.74
CA GLN A 58 5.27 -4.49 17.57
C GLN A 58 3.98 -4.80 16.80
N ALA A 59 3.49 -3.86 15.98
CA ALA A 59 2.32 -4.08 15.11
C ALA A 59 2.55 -5.26 14.16
N SER A 60 3.78 -5.38 13.63
CA SER A 60 4.16 -6.45 12.71
C SER A 60 4.34 -7.79 13.40
N GLU A 61 4.88 -7.81 14.63
CA GLU A 61 4.95 -9.01 15.49
C GLU A 61 3.56 -9.55 15.87
N LEU A 62 2.53 -8.69 15.92
CA LEU A 62 1.12 -9.08 16.05
C LEU A 62 0.49 -9.58 14.74
N GLY A 63 1.25 -9.58 13.64
CA GLY A 63 0.80 -10.02 12.32
C GLY A 63 -0.04 -8.99 11.56
N LEU A 64 -0.16 -7.74 12.06
CA LEU A 64 -1.02 -6.72 11.43
C LEU A 64 -0.53 -6.32 10.04
N ALA A 65 0.79 -6.36 9.82
CA ALA A 65 1.40 -6.03 8.53
C ALA A 65 1.16 -7.09 7.44
N GLY A 66 0.86 -8.33 7.83
CA GLY A 66 0.70 -9.49 6.95
C GLY A 66 -0.73 -9.95 6.72
N ILE A 67 -1.74 -9.19 7.15
CA ILE A 67 -3.16 -9.60 7.13
C ILE A 67 -3.67 -9.97 5.73
N LEU A 68 -3.30 -9.20 4.71
CA LEU A 68 -3.72 -9.45 3.32
C LEU A 68 -2.80 -10.43 2.58
N ILE A 69 -1.68 -10.79 3.19
CA ILE A 69 -0.66 -11.63 2.57
C ILE A 69 -1.00 -13.10 2.88
N PRO A 70 -1.01 -14.00 1.88
CA PRO A 70 -1.21 -15.42 2.11
C PRO A 70 -0.15 -16.04 3.04
N GLU A 71 -0.52 -17.08 3.78
CA GLU A 71 0.39 -17.82 4.67
C GLU A 71 1.65 -18.33 3.96
N ALA A 72 1.52 -18.71 2.68
CA ALA A 72 2.65 -19.16 1.84
C ALA A 72 3.76 -18.11 1.68
N TYR A 73 3.46 -16.84 1.99
CA TYR A 73 4.39 -15.71 1.98
C TYR A 73 4.55 -15.08 3.38
N GLY A 74 4.22 -15.80 4.45
CA GLY A 74 4.43 -15.35 5.83
C GLY A 74 3.35 -14.41 6.38
N GLY A 75 2.24 -14.22 5.67
CA GLY A 75 1.08 -13.49 6.19
C GLY A 75 0.04 -14.39 6.87
N THR A 76 -1.17 -13.88 7.04
CA THR A 76 -2.25 -14.55 7.79
C THR A 76 -3.55 -14.71 7.01
N ASP A 77 -3.64 -14.18 5.79
CA ASP A 77 -4.78 -14.34 4.87
C ASP A 77 -6.18 -14.07 5.47
N PHE A 78 -6.28 -13.13 6.41
CA PHE A 78 -7.56 -12.72 7.01
C PHE A 78 -8.43 -11.88 6.04
N GLY A 79 -7.89 -11.56 4.86
CA GLY A 79 -8.57 -10.90 3.77
C GLY A 79 -8.99 -9.46 4.07
N VAL A 80 -9.75 -8.87 3.14
CA VAL A 80 -10.19 -7.47 3.21
C VAL A 80 -11.07 -7.22 4.44
N THR A 81 -11.88 -8.19 4.86
CA THR A 81 -12.71 -8.04 6.07
C THR A 81 -11.85 -7.93 7.33
N GLY A 82 -10.85 -8.81 7.50
CA GLY A 82 -9.95 -8.74 8.65
C GLY A 82 -9.13 -7.44 8.66
N MET A 83 -8.58 -7.04 7.51
CA MET A 83 -7.85 -5.77 7.41
C MET A 83 -8.77 -4.56 7.67
N GLY A 84 -10.03 -4.62 7.25
CA GLY A 84 -11.01 -3.57 7.51
C GLY A 84 -11.24 -3.34 9.01
N LEU A 85 -11.34 -4.43 9.79
CA LEU A 85 -11.46 -4.34 11.26
C LEU A 85 -10.22 -3.66 11.88
N VAL A 86 -9.02 -4.00 11.40
CA VAL A 86 -7.78 -3.39 11.88
C VAL A 86 -7.68 -1.92 11.49
N MET A 87 -8.03 -1.57 10.26
CA MET A 87 -8.00 -0.20 9.78
C MET A 87 -9.05 0.68 10.50
N GLU A 88 -10.22 0.15 10.85
CA GLU A 88 -11.19 0.88 11.67
C GLU A 88 -10.57 1.26 13.03
N GLU A 89 -9.93 0.32 13.72
CA GLU A 89 -9.29 0.61 15.01
C GLU A 89 -8.07 1.54 14.86
N ALA A 90 -7.29 1.42 13.78
CA ALA A 90 -6.20 2.35 13.46
C ALA A 90 -6.71 3.79 13.23
N GLY A 91 -7.87 3.92 12.59
CA GLY A 91 -8.53 5.19 12.33
C GLY A 91 -8.99 5.92 13.59
N ARG A 92 -9.45 5.18 14.61
CA ARG A 92 -9.86 5.74 15.91
C ARG A 92 -8.74 6.51 16.61
N THR A 93 -7.49 6.10 16.43
CA THR A 93 -6.35 6.75 17.10
C THR A 93 -5.50 7.64 16.19
N LEU A 94 -5.87 7.78 14.92
CA LEU A 94 -5.07 8.43 13.88
C LEU A 94 -3.68 7.81 13.76
N ALA A 95 -3.61 6.48 13.78
CA ALA A 95 -2.36 5.74 13.84
C ALA A 95 -1.40 6.10 12.69
N ALA A 96 -0.23 6.64 13.03
CA ALA A 96 0.84 6.92 12.09
C ALA A 96 1.64 5.63 11.81
N THR A 97 1.17 4.83 10.84
CA THR A 97 1.78 3.54 10.47
C THR A 97 1.79 3.32 8.96
N PRO A 98 2.73 2.50 8.43
CA PRO A 98 2.75 2.11 7.01
C PRO A 98 1.69 1.07 6.59
N LEU A 99 0.65 0.81 7.40
CA LEU A 99 -0.36 -0.21 7.08
C LEU A 99 -1.03 0.06 5.72
N PHE A 100 -1.42 1.30 5.47
CA PHE A 100 -2.12 1.65 4.22
C PHE A 100 -1.19 1.65 3.00
N SER A 101 0.00 2.23 3.12
CA SER A 101 0.97 2.36 2.03
C SER A 101 1.62 1.02 1.66
N SER A 102 2.05 0.23 2.65
CA SER A 102 2.83 -1.00 2.45
C SER A 102 1.96 -2.26 2.56
N SER A 103 1.34 -2.49 3.72
CA SER A 103 0.59 -3.71 4.00
C SER A 103 -0.70 -3.84 3.18
N ILE A 104 -1.25 -2.72 2.70
CA ILE A 104 -2.43 -2.69 1.84
C ILE A 104 -2.04 -2.47 0.38
N LEU A 105 -1.71 -1.23 -0.01
CA LEU A 105 -1.53 -0.88 -1.43
C LEU A 105 -0.45 -1.73 -2.11
N SER A 106 0.75 -1.76 -1.53
CA SER A 106 1.88 -2.49 -2.13
C SER A 106 1.67 -4.00 -2.11
N SER A 107 1.15 -4.56 -1.01
CA SER A 107 0.86 -6.00 -0.92
C SER A 107 -0.18 -6.45 -1.94
N LEU A 108 -1.27 -5.71 -2.09
CA LEU A 108 -2.30 -6.01 -3.09
C LEU A 108 -1.75 -5.97 -4.52
N ILE A 109 -0.97 -4.94 -4.86
CA ILE A 109 -0.35 -4.84 -6.19
C ILE A 109 0.62 -6.01 -6.41
N MET A 110 1.43 -6.36 -5.42
CA MET A 110 2.36 -7.48 -5.50
C MET A 110 1.63 -8.82 -5.68
N LEU A 111 0.51 -9.03 -4.99
CA LEU A 111 -0.28 -10.26 -5.12
C LEU A 111 -0.89 -10.40 -6.52
N GLU A 112 -1.37 -9.30 -7.10
CA GLU A 112 -2.03 -9.27 -8.41
C GLU A 112 -1.06 -9.31 -9.59
N ALA A 113 0.03 -8.55 -9.52
CA ALA A 113 0.92 -8.33 -10.67
C ALA A 113 2.24 -9.10 -10.61
N ALA A 114 2.79 -9.34 -9.42
CA ALA A 114 4.16 -9.81 -9.32
C ALA A 114 4.31 -11.28 -9.75
N SER A 115 5.47 -11.61 -10.30
CA SER A 115 5.87 -13.00 -10.51
C SER A 115 6.03 -13.74 -9.18
N GLU A 116 5.97 -15.07 -9.22
CA GLU A 116 6.17 -15.90 -8.02
C GLU A 116 7.52 -15.65 -7.34
N ASN A 117 8.59 -15.42 -8.12
CA ASN A 117 9.91 -15.09 -7.57
C ASN A 117 9.88 -13.75 -6.81
N GLN A 118 9.24 -12.72 -7.38
CA GLN A 118 9.09 -11.42 -6.75
C GLN A 118 8.26 -11.53 -5.46
N LYS A 119 7.13 -12.26 -5.50
CA LYS A 119 6.28 -12.52 -4.32
C LYS A 119 7.07 -13.17 -3.19
N GLN A 120 7.78 -14.26 -3.48
CA GLN A 120 8.62 -14.98 -2.51
C GLN A 120 9.74 -14.11 -1.92
N SER A 121 10.28 -13.15 -2.68
CA SER A 121 11.36 -12.29 -2.22
C SER A 121 10.90 -11.08 -1.40
N ILE A 122 9.68 -10.57 -1.61
CA ILE A 122 9.23 -9.28 -1.07
C ILE A 122 8.12 -9.43 -0.03
N LEU A 123 7.10 -10.24 -0.31
CA LEU A 123 5.92 -10.36 0.56
C LEU A 123 6.26 -10.82 1.99
N PRO A 124 7.21 -11.77 2.21
CA PRO A 124 7.60 -12.13 3.57
C PRO A 124 8.18 -10.95 4.37
N ALA A 125 8.99 -10.10 3.73
CA ALA A 125 9.58 -8.94 4.39
C ALA A 125 8.54 -7.86 4.69
N ILE A 126 7.53 -7.68 3.82
CA ILE A 126 6.39 -6.80 4.11
C ILE A 126 5.56 -7.36 5.27
N ALA A 127 5.25 -8.67 5.25
CA ALA A 127 4.45 -9.33 6.28
C ALA A 127 5.11 -9.25 7.68
N ALA A 128 6.45 -9.34 7.73
CA ALA A 128 7.23 -9.17 8.95
C ALA A 128 7.43 -7.70 9.37
N GLY A 129 7.02 -6.73 8.55
CA GLY A 129 7.24 -5.30 8.77
C GLY A 129 8.70 -4.85 8.60
N GLU A 130 9.55 -5.70 8.04
CA GLU A 130 10.98 -5.44 7.81
C GLU A 130 11.23 -4.63 6.54
N MET A 131 10.26 -4.61 5.62
CA MET A 131 10.32 -3.83 4.37
C MET A 131 9.06 -2.97 4.21
N ILE A 132 9.26 -1.69 4.00
CA ILE A 132 8.21 -0.74 3.61
C ILE A 132 8.30 -0.54 2.10
N VAL A 133 7.21 -0.85 1.40
CA VAL A 133 7.06 -0.58 -0.03
C VAL A 133 5.97 0.46 -0.21
N ALA A 134 6.22 1.51 -0.97
CA ALA A 134 5.23 2.57 -1.22
C ALA A 134 4.82 2.66 -2.69
N LEU A 135 3.54 2.92 -2.94
CA LEU A 135 2.99 3.15 -4.27
C LEU A 135 3.19 4.61 -4.70
N ALA A 136 3.96 4.83 -5.77
CA ALA A 136 4.14 6.13 -6.41
C ALA A 136 3.21 6.27 -7.62
N LEU A 137 1.97 6.71 -7.37
CA LEU A 137 0.90 6.83 -8.36
C LEU A 137 0.67 8.27 -8.82
N GLU A 138 0.35 9.18 -7.91
CA GLU A 138 -0.19 10.50 -8.25
C GLU A 138 0.82 11.44 -8.92
N GLU A 139 0.35 12.23 -9.87
CA GLU A 139 1.13 13.30 -10.54
C GLU A 139 0.56 14.70 -10.30
N SER A 140 -0.63 14.78 -9.67
CA SER A 140 -1.31 16.03 -9.36
C SER A 140 -2.18 15.87 -8.11
N GLY A 141 -2.85 16.93 -7.67
CA GLY A 141 -3.81 16.86 -6.57
C GLY A 141 -5.16 16.23 -6.95
N HIS A 142 -5.34 15.79 -8.21
CA HIS A 142 -6.55 15.11 -8.66
C HIS A 142 -6.24 13.65 -8.97
N HIS A 143 -6.85 12.74 -8.20
CA HIS A 143 -6.74 11.31 -8.39
C HIS A 143 -7.34 10.91 -9.74
N ASN A 144 -6.48 10.51 -10.67
CA ASN A 144 -6.88 9.97 -11.98
C ASN A 144 -5.74 9.10 -12.55
N PRO A 145 -5.77 7.77 -12.33
CA PRO A 145 -4.74 6.86 -12.85
C PRO A 145 -4.59 6.87 -14.37
N GLU A 146 -5.65 7.11 -15.15
CA GLU A 146 -5.54 7.20 -16.61
C GLU A 146 -4.72 8.44 -17.04
N ALA A 147 -4.71 9.49 -16.20
CA ALA A 147 -3.99 10.73 -16.46
C ALA A 147 -2.47 10.65 -16.19
N ILE A 148 -1.94 9.49 -15.80
CA ILE A 148 -0.50 9.27 -15.62
C ILE A 148 0.26 9.57 -16.92
N SER A 149 1.31 10.37 -16.79
CA SER A 149 2.15 10.89 -17.87
C SER A 149 3.65 10.70 -17.64
N LEU A 150 4.08 10.27 -16.45
CA LEU A 150 5.44 9.80 -16.20
C LEU A 150 5.77 8.74 -17.25
N SER A 151 6.76 9.03 -18.08
CA SER A 151 7.10 8.21 -19.24
C SER A 151 7.96 7.02 -18.86
N ALA A 152 7.71 5.88 -19.49
CA ALA A 152 8.57 4.70 -19.44
C ALA A 152 8.95 4.27 -20.87
N GLU A 153 10.14 4.63 -21.32
CA GLU A 153 10.65 4.26 -22.64
C GLU A 153 11.22 2.83 -22.61
N LYS A 154 10.81 1.98 -23.56
CA LYS A 154 11.33 0.60 -23.66
C LYS A 154 12.78 0.61 -24.13
N LYS A 155 13.67 0.00 -23.35
CA LYS A 155 15.09 -0.08 -23.66
C LYS A 155 15.70 -1.37 -23.13
N ASP A 156 16.41 -2.10 -24.00
CA ASP A 156 17.18 -3.31 -23.64
C ASP A 156 16.37 -4.37 -22.85
N GLY A 157 15.08 -4.51 -23.17
CA GLY A 157 14.15 -5.43 -22.48
C GLY A 157 13.58 -4.91 -21.16
N GLY A 158 14.04 -3.75 -20.68
CA GLY A 158 13.51 -3.01 -19.54
C GLY A 158 12.87 -1.68 -19.94
N LEU A 159 12.85 -0.74 -18.99
CA LEU A 159 12.27 0.59 -19.14
C LEU A 159 13.24 1.68 -18.65
N VAL A 160 13.12 2.89 -19.21
CA VAL A 160 13.76 4.11 -18.71
C VAL A 160 12.67 5.11 -18.32
N LEU A 161 12.64 5.47 -17.05
CA LEU A 161 11.59 6.28 -16.45
C LEU A 161 12.00 7.74 -16.34
N ASN A 162 11.11 8.64 -16.74
CA ASN A 162 11.27 10.08 -16.61
C ASN A 162 9.95 10.75 -16.20
N GLY A 163 10.00 11.55 -15.13
CA GLY A 163 8.86 12.32 -14.63
C GLY A 163 8.86 12.47 -13.12
N ARG A 164 7.72 12.90 -12.56
CA ARG A 164 7.56 13.15 -11.12
C ARG A 164 6.25 12.59 -10.61
N LYS A 165 6.29 11.99 -9.42
CA LYS A 165 5.14 11.64 -8.60
C LYS A 165 5.08 12.54 -7.37
N THR A 166 3.87 12.73 -6.87
CA THR A 166 3.55 13.51 -5.67
C THR A 166 2.67 12.68 -4.75
N PHE A 167 2.50 13.11 -3.50
CA PHE A 167 1.62 12.45 -2.53
C PHE A 167 1.92 10.95 -2.32
N VAL A 168 3.19 10.55 -2.43
CA VAL A 168 3.62 9.17 -2.22
C VAL A 168 3.63 8.89 -0.72
N LEU A 169 2.57 8.27 -0.21
CA LEU A 169 2.43 7.94 1.21
C LEU A 169 3.61 7.07 1.67
N ASP A 170 4.25 7.47 2.77
CA ASP A 170 5.46 6.83 3.33
C ASP A 170 6.65 6.71 2.36
N GLY A 171 6.62 7.40 1.20
CA GLY A 171 7.65 7.24 0.18
C GLY A 171 9.06 7.57 0.63
N HIS A 172 9.22 8.50 1.59
CA HIS A 172 10.53 8.92 2.11
C HIS A 172 11.12 7.96 3.17
N ILE A 173 10.33 7.00 3.66
CA ILE A 173 10.78 5.94 4.56
C ILE A 173 10.70 4.55 3.90
N ALA A 174 10.29 4.48 2.63
CA ALA A 174 10.16 3.23 1.92
C ALA A 174 11.53 2.69 1.53
N ASP A 175 11.71 1.37 1.62
CA ASP A 175 12.88 0.66 1.12
C ASP A 175 12.78 0.48 -0.41
N LYS A 176 11.56 0.31 -0.92
CA LYS A 176 11.25 0.21 -2.35
C LYS A 176 10.02 1.02 -2.73
N LEU A 177 9.94 1.39 -4.01
CA LEU A 177 8.79 2.05 -4.60
C LEU A 177 8.20 1.22 -5.73
N ILE A 178 6.87 1.14 -5.78
CA ILE A 178 6.14 0.71 -6.97
C ILE A 178 5.79 1.98 -7.76
N ILE A 179 6.53 2.24 -8.84
CA ILE A 179 6.32 3.41 -9.68
C ILE A 179 5.39 3.05 -10.84
N VAL A 180 4.26 3.76 -10.94
CA VAL A 180 3.32 3.61 -12.05
C VAL A 180 3.74 4.55 -13.18
N ALA A 181 4.09 3.99 -14.33
CA ALA A 181 4.59 4.74 -15.48
C ALA A 181 3.83 4.39 -16.75
N ARG A 182 3.70 5.33 -17.68
CA ARG A 182 3.09 5.10 -18.99
C ARG A 182 4.15 4.62 -19.97
N SER A 183 4.08 3.33 -20.30
CA SER A 183 5.00 2.67 -21.23
C SER A 183 4.44 2.49 -22.64
N ASN A 184 3.14 2.72 -22.81
CA ASN A 184 2.46 2.75 -24.11
C ASN A 184 1.26 3.70 -24.09
N GLY A 185 0.82 4.14 -25.27
CA GLY A 185 -0.28 5.08 -25.44
C GLY A 185 0.05 6.50 -24.98
N LYS A 186 -0.99 7.27 -24.69
CA LYS A 186 -0.93 8.68 -24.28
C LYS A 186 -1.68 8.89 -22.98
N LYS A 187 -1.39 10.02 -22.31
CA LYS A 187 -2.15 10.48 -21.14
C LYS A 187 -3.65 10.46 -21.45
N GLY A 188 -4.43 9.82 -20.57
CA GLY A 188 -5.88 9.66 -20.72
C GLY A 188 -6.30 8.34 -21.40
N ASP A 189 -5.35 7.54 -21.90
CA ASP A 189 -5.66 6.18 -22.36
C ASP A 189 -5.83 5.26 -21.15
N ALA A 190 -6.89 4.43 -21.16
CA ALA A 190 -7.19 3.47 -20.09
C ALA A 190 -6.08 2.42 -19.89
N ASN A 191 -5.38 2.04 -20.96
CA ASN A 191 -4.32 1.02 -20.93
C ASN A 191 -2.93 1.64 -21.18
N GLY A 192 -1.88 0.81 -21.04
CA GLY A 192 -0.50 1.21 -21.35
C GLY A 192 0.30 1.68 -20.14
N LEU A 193 -0.15 1.37 -18.94
CA LEU A 193 0.62 1.57 -17.71
C LEU A 193 1.51 0.35 -17.44
N SER A 194 2.67 0.57 -16.84
CA SER A 194 3.56 -0.44 -16.29
C SER A 194 3.80 -0.15 -14.81
N LEU A 195 3.99 -1.21 -14.02
CA LEU A 195 4.29 -1.16 -12.60
C LEU A 195 5.76 -1.56 -12.41
N CYS A 196 6.57 -0.66 -11.85
CA CYS A 196 8.02 -0.87 -11.70
C CYS A 196 8.40 -0.86 -10.23
N LEU A 197 8.91 -1.98 -9.71
CA LEU A 197 9.42 -2.11 -8.35
C LEU A 197 10.92 -1.74 -8.32
N VAL A 198 11.25 -0.61 -7.72
CA VAL A 198 12.63 -0.09 -7.67
C VAL A 198 13.09 0.15 -6.24
N ASP A 199 14.39 0.01 -5.99
CA ASP A 199 15.00 0.45 -4.73
C ASP A 199 14.86 1.96 -4.54
N ALA A 200 14.57 2.39 -3.31
CA ALA A 200 14.35 3.80 -3.00
C ALA A 200 15.61 4.67 -3.16
N ASP A 201 16.80 4.06 -3.20
CA ASP A 201 18.10 4.69 -3.41
C ASP A 201 18.68 4.44 -4.82
N ALA A 202 17.87 3.90 -5.75
CA ALA A 202 18.30 3.63 -7.12
C ALA A 202 18.85 4.88 -7.84
N GLU A 203 19.89 4.69 -8.65
CA GLU A 203 20.44 5.77 -9.47
C GLU A 203 19.38 6.33 -10.44
N GLY A 204 19.26 7.66 -10.50
CA GLY A 204 18.22 8.33 -11.29
C GLY A 204 16.88 8.48 -10.55
N LEU A 205 16.78 8.03 -9.30
CA LEU A 205 15.63 8.26 -8.43
C LEU A 205 15.98 9.29 -7.35
N LYS A 206 15.09 10.27 -7.16
CA LYS A 206 15.16 11.20 -6.03
C LYS A 206 13.85 11.19 -5.27
N VAL A 207 13.94 10.90 -3.98
CA VAL A 207 12.81 10.94 -3.05
C VAL A 207 12.98 12.14 -2.11
N SER A 208 11.93 12.91 -1.89
CA SER A 208 11.94 14.09 -1.02
C SER A 208 10.68 14.14 -0.18
N ARG A 209 10.83 14.16 1.15
CA ARG A 209 9.69 14.22 2.07
C ARG A 209 8.88 15.51 1.86
N SER A 210 7.56 15.36 1.85
CA SER A 210 6.59 16.45 1.79
C SER A 210 5.81 16.52 3.10
N LYS A 211 5.72 17.71 3.70
CA LYS A 211 4.92 17.93 4.90
C LYS A 211 3.45 18.13 4.52
N MET A 212 2.57 17.29 5.07
CA MET A 212 1.12 17.41 4.92
C MET A 212 0.51 18.17 6.10
N VAL A 213 -0.65 18.80 5.90
CA VAL A 213 -1.34 19.58 6.96
C VAL A 213 -1.75 18.70 8.14
N ASP A 214 -2.12 17.45 7.88
CA ASP A 214 -2.47 16.45 8.87
C ASP A 214 -1.25 15.73 9.49
N SER A 215 -0.04 16.14 9.10
CA SER A 215 1.24 15.55 9.54
C SER A 215 1.47 14.10 9.10
N ARG A 216 0.65 13.57 8.17
CA ARG A 216 0.93 12.26 7.57
C ARG A 216 2.18 12.32 6.69
N ASN A 217 2.82 11.16 6.61
CA ASN A 217 3.96 10.95 5.75
C ASN A 217 3.56 11.03 4.28
N SER A 218 4.35 11.78 3.53
CA SER A 218 4.21 11.93 2.08
C SER A 218 5.58 12.23 1.49
N ALA A 219 5.76 11.90 0.22
CA ALA A 219 6.95 12.24 -0.53
C ALA A 219 6.63 12.66 -1.96
N GLU A 220 7.53 13.44 -2.52
CA GLU A 220 7.70 13.60 -3.94
C GLU A 220 8.79 12.67 -4.44
N VAL A 221 8.56 12.09 -5.61
CA VAL A 221 9.49 11.16 -6.24
C VAL A 221 9.77 11.67 -7.64
N THR A 222 11.03 11.84 -8.00
CA THR A 222 11.45 12.28 -9.33
C THR A 222 12.33 11.22 -9.96
N CYS A 223 12.01 10.85 -11.20
CA CYS A 223 12.79 9.92 -12.02
C CYS A 223 13.49 10.72 -13.11
N GLU A 224 14.82 10.62 -13.17
CA GLU A 224 15.67 11.21 -14.20
C GLU A 224 16.52 10.11 -14.83
N ASN A 225 16.06 9.61 -15.99
CA ASN A 225 16.66 8.47 -16.68
C ASN A 225 16.84 7.22 -15.79
N LEU A 226 15.89 7.00 -14.88
CA LEU A 226 15.90 5.84 -14.00
C LEU A 226 15.74 4.57 -14.84
N THR A 227 16.72 3.68 -14.76
CA THR A 227 16.70 2.41 -15.51
C THR A 227 16.03 1.31 -14.68
N VAL A 228 15.09 0.61 -15.30
CA VAL A 228 14.32 -0.49 -14.70
C VAL A 228 14.56 -1.74 -15.55
N SER A 229 15.19 -2.75 -15.00
CA SER A 229 15.41 -4.03 -15.70
C SER A 229 14.12 -4.85 -15.78
N ALA A 230 14.08 -5.86 -16.65
CA ALA A 230 12.89 -6.68 -16.87
C ALA A 230 12.38 -7.36 -15.58
N ASP A 231 13.27 -7.75 -14.68
CA ASP A 231 12.97 -8.39 -13.38
C ASP A 231 12.42 -7.42 -12.32
N MET A 232 12.52 -6.11 -12.55
CA MET A 232 11.93 -5.06 -11.71
C MET A 232 10.49 -4.71 -12.15
N ILE A 233 10.04 -5.19 -13.31
CA ILE A 233 8.67 -4.96 -13.79
C ILE A 233 7.74 -5.96 -13.09
N LEU A 234 6.64 -5.47 -12.51
CA LEU A 234 5.59 -6.30 -11.95
C LEU A 234 4.62 -6.67 -13.07
N GLY A 235 4.56 -7.95 -13.40
CA GLY A 235 3.70 -8.47 -14.47
C GLY A 235 4.31 -8.24 -15.85
N THR A 236 3.48 -7.81 -16.80
CA THR A 236 3.89 -7.56 -18.18
C THR A 236 3.92 -6.07 -18.48
N THR A 237 4.94 -5.62 -19.22
CA THR A 237 5.01 -4.24 -19.71
C THR A 237 3.73 -3.85 -20.46
N ASP A 238 3.22 -2.65 -20.19
CA ASP A 238 1.97 -2.06 -20.71
C ASP A 238 0.66 -2.60 -20.11
N ASP A 239 0.72 -3.63 -19.27
CA ASP A 239 -0.46 -4.35 -18.72
C ASP A 239 -0.63 -4.15 -17.20
N GLY A 240 -0.19 -2.99 -16.69
CA GLY A 240 -0.26 -2.63 -15.28
C GLY A 240 -1.61 -2.05 -14.83
N THR A 241 -2.52 -1.71 -15.75
CA THR A 241 -3.79 -1.05 -15.40
C THR A 241 -4.68 -1.96 -14.55
N VAL A 242 -4.95 -3.18 -15.02
CA VAL A 242 -5.88 -4.11 -14.36
C VAL A 242 -5.46 -4.45 -12.92
N PRO A 243 -4.22 -4.88 -12.64
CA PRO A 243 -3.80 -5.16 -11.27
C PRO A 243 -3.80 -3.91 -10.38
N LEU A 244 -3.46 -2.74 -10.93
CA LEU A 244 -3.53 -1.47 -10.21
C LEU A 244 -4.97 -1.14 -9.80
N GLU A 245 -5.93 -1.24 -10.73
CA GLU A 245 -7.34 -0.97 -10.44
C GLU A 245 -7.91 -1.94 -9.41
N SER A 246 -7.62 -3.25 -9.51
CA SER A 246 -8.02 -4.25 -8.51
C SER A 246 -7.52 -3.88 -7.11
N ALA A 247 -6.24 -3.53 -6.99
CA ALA A 247 -5.64 -3.13 -5.73
C ALA A 247 -6.26 -1.83 -5.17
N LEU A 248 -6.50 -0.84 -6.03
CA LEU A 248 -7.11 0.43 -5.64
C LEU A 248 -8.55 0.25 -5.15
N ASP A 249 -9.34 -0.61 -5.78
CA ASP A 249 -10.72 -0.90 -5.34
C ASP A 249 -10.76 -1.50 -3.94
N GLN A 250 -9.89 -2.47 -3.65
CA GLN A 250 -9.76 -3.05 -2.31
C GLN A 250 -9.23 -2.03 -1.30
N ALA A 251 -8.22 -1.24 -1.66
CA ALA A 251 -7.65 -0.21 -0.79
C ALA A 251 -8.68 0.89 -0.45
N ARG A 252 -9.58 1.26 -1.36
CA ARG A 252 -10.67 2.22 -1.10
C ARG A 252 -11.65 1.70 -0.05
N ILE A 253 -11.94 0.40 -0.02
CA ILE A 253 -12.76 -0.22 1.03
C ILE A 253 -12.08 -0.06 2.39
N LEU A 254 -10.77 -0.34 2.45
CA LEU A 254 -9.99 -0.30 3.69
C LEU A 254 -9.77 1.13 4.20
N LEU A 255 -9.54 2.09 3.29
CA LEU A 255 -9.49 3.51 3.64
C LEU A 255 -10.83 4.00 4.20
N SER A 256 -11.95 3.49 3.66
CA SER A 256 -13.28 3.82 4.18
C SER A 256 -13.48 3.31 5.61
N ALA A 257 -12.93 2.13 5.94
CA ALA A 257 -12.95 1.60 7.31
C ALA A 257 -12.11 2.47 8.27
N GLU A 258 -10.93 2.91 7.85
CA GLU A 258 -10.11 3.87 8.61
C GLU A 258 -10.86 5.18 8.90
N ILE A 259 -11.50 5.75 7.89
CA ILE A 259 -12.29 6.97 8.02
C ILE A 259 -13.48 6.74 8.97
N LEU A 260 -14.16 5.59 8.88
CA LEU A 260 -15.25 5.24 9.79
C LEU A 260 -14.79 5.20 11.25
N GLY A 261 -13.63 4.60 11.51
CA GLY A 261 -13.00 4.59 12.83
C GLY A 261 -12.79 5.99 13.39
N GLY A 262 -12.18 6.87 12.58
CA GLY A 262 -11.96 8.26 12.96
C GLY A 262 -13.26 9.02 13.24
N VAL A 263 -14.31 8.81 12.43
CA VAL A 263 -15.63 9.42 12.64
C VAL A 263 -16.26 8.92 13.95
N ASN A 264 -16.20 7.61 14.22
CA ASN A 264 -16.74 7.01 15.44
C ASN A 264 -16.05 7.47 16.73
N GLU A 265 -14.81 7.97 16.65
CA GLU A 265 -14.12 8.54 17.83
C GLU A 265 -14.50 10.00 18.08
N VAL A 266 -14.94 10.71 17.04
CA VAL A 266 -15.33 12.13 17.13
C VAL A 266 -16.75 12.32 17.69
N PHE A 267 -17.68 11.41 17.37
CA PHE A 267 -19.10 11.52 17.69
C PHE A 267 -19.57 10.47 18.71
#